data_AF-A0A952TMS7-F1
#
_entry.id   AF-A0A952TMS7-F1
#
_cell.length_a   1.000
_cell.length_b   1.000
_cell.length_c   1.000
_cell.angle_alpha   90.00
_cell.angle_beta   90.00
_cell.angle_gamma   90.00
#
_symmetry.space_group_name_H-M   'P 1'
#
loop_
_entity.id
_entity.type
_entity.pdbx_description
1 polymer ?
#
loop_
_entity_poly.entity_id
_entity_poly.type
_entity_poly.pdbx_seq_one_letter_code
_entity_poly.pdbx_strand_id
1 'polypeptide(L)'
;MAIELISWKYYGPLGLGVHGSAPAADKFPGKVSARGVGLAYQNFFAGRFYGAFHALWMNQDYVGTADEELSTGHQLFLTGRLGYHWALGKSFFLEPSAAVTHWPVNTGLPASFQEREDRQPKFAVEPGLHFGFVF
;
A
#
# COMPACT_ATOMS: atom_id res chain seq x y z
N MET A 1 12.41 5.38 -13.39
CA MET A 1 12.05 4.02 -12.94
C MET A 1 12.96 3.67 -11.77
N ALA A 2 12.42 3.05 -10.73
CA ALA A 2 13.17 2.56 -9.58
C ALA A 2 12.79 1.11 -9.29
N ILE A 3 13.73 0.37 -8.71
CA ILE A 3 13.51 -0.97 -8.14
C ILE A 3 13.44 -0.79 -6.63
N GLU A 4 12.43 -1.38 -6.02
CA GLU A 4 12.16 -1.28 -4.59
C GLU A 4 12.41 -2.64 -3.93
N LEU A 5 13.15 -2.65 -2.82
CA LEU A 5 13.20 -3.77 -1.88
C LEU A 5 12.41 -3.35 -0.65
N ILE A 6 11.40 -4.14 -0.28
CA ILE A 6 10.43 -3.72 0.72
C ILE A 6 10.14 -4.81 1.74
N SER A 7 9.91 -4.40 2.98
CA SER A 7 9.47 -5.27 4.08
C SER A 7 8.37 -4.59 4.86
N TRP A 8 7.24 -5.27 5.07
CA TRP A 8 6.10 -4.78 5.82
C TRP A 8 5.76 -5.67 7.00
N LYS A 9 5.11 -5.07 8.00
CA LYS A 9 4.51 -5.76 9.13
C LYS A 9 3.19 -5.10 9.46
N TYR A 10 2.10 -5.84 9.43
CA TYR A 10 0.76 -5.29 9.66
C TYR A 10 -0.16 -6.29 10.36
N TYR A 11 -1.25 -5.81 10.94
CA TYR A 11 -2.09 -6.55 11.91
C TYR A 11 -3.57 -6.60 11.51
N GLY A 12 -3.89 -6.26 10.27
CA GLY A 12 -5.28 -6.28 9.78
C GLY A 12 -5.32 -6.23 8.26
N PRO A 13 -6.51 -6.42 7.67
CA PRO A 13 -6.68 -6.30 6.23
C PRO A 13 -6.16 -4.97 5.70
N LEU A 14 -5.67 -4.95 4.46
CA LEU A 14 -5.11 -3.73 3.88
C LEU A 14 -6.18 -2.68 3.59
N GLY A 15 -7.40 -3.11 3.28
CA GLY A 15 -8.57 -2.23 3.12
C GLY A 15 -9.16 -1.74 4.44
N LEU A 16 -8.60 -2.14 5.59
CA LEU A 16 -9.13 -1.76 6.90
C LEU A 16 -9.07 -0.23 7.07
N GLY A 17 -10.22 0.38 7.34
CA GLY A 17 -10.33 1.82 7.56
C GLY A 17 -10.57 2.66 6.30
N VAL A 18 -10.60 2.05 5.10
CA VAL A 18 -10.98 2.75 3.85
C VAL A 18 -12.38 3.37 3.95
N HIS A 19 -13.30 2.73 4.69
CA HIS A 19 -14.67 3.20 4.89
C HIS A 19 -14.92 3.81 6.28
N GLY A 20 -13.88 4.12 7.05
CA GLY A 20 -14.01 4.77 8.36
C GLY A 20 -13.30 4.04 9.49
N SER A 21 -14.02 3.74 10.57
CA SER A 21 -13.40 3.18 11.78
C SER A 21 -12.81 1.78 11.53
N ALA A 22 -11.69 1.52 12.19
CA ALA A 22 -10.99 0.23 12.17
C ALA A 22 -11.14 -0.45 13.54
N PRO A 23 -12.31 -1.05 13.84
CA PRO A 23 -12.55 -1.64 15.15
C PRO A 23 -11.58 -2.81 15.39
N ALA A 24 -11.25 -3.06 16.66
CA ALA A 24 -10.32 -4.14 17.03
C ALA A 24 -10.79 -5.52 16.52
N ALA A 25 -12.10 -5.71 16.39
CA ALA A 25 -12.67 -6.93 15.82
C ALA A 25 -12.20 -7.17 14.38
N ASP A 26 -12.03 -6.15 13.55
CA ASP A 26 -11.67 -6.34 12.13
C ASP A 26 -10.16 -6.50 11.89
N LYS A 27 -9.37 -6.49 12.96
CA LYS A 27 -7.93 -6.82 12.91
C LYS A 27 -7.73 -8.34 12.85
N PHE A 28 -6.58 -8.74 12.33
CA PHE A 28 -6.19 -10.14 12.32
C PHE A 28 -5.84 -10.63 13.73
N PRO A 29 -6.09 -11.92 14.03
CA PRO A 29 -5.66 -12.55 15.27
C PRO A 29 -4.17 -12.94 15.18
N GLY A 30 -3.31 -11.92 15.03
CA GLY A 30 -1.89 -12.09 14.76
C GLY A 30 -1.35 -10.98 13.86
N LYS A 31 -0.32 -11.30 13.07
CA LYS A 31 0.34 -10.35 12.17
C LYS A 31 0.67 -11.00 10.83
N VAL A 32 0.84 -10.16 9.83
CA VAL A 32 1.45 -10.54 8.56
C VAL A 32 2.82 -9.86 8.48
N SER A 33 3.84 -10.65 8.18
CA SER A 33 5.17 -10.15 7.82
C SER A 33 5.35 -10.37 6.33
N ALA A 34 5.66 -9.32 5.57
CA ALA A 34 5.79 -9.41 4.13
C ALA A 34 7.14 -8.90 3.68
N ARG A 35 7.74 -9.56 2.68
CA ARG A 35 8.98 -9.12 2.03
C ARG A 35 8.81 -9.23 0.54
N GLY A 36 9.31 -8.24 -0.19
CA GLY A 36 9.06 -8.19 -1.63
C GLY A 36 10.01 -7.32 -2.40
N VAL A 37 9.79 -7.38 -3.70
CA VAL A 37 10.46 -6.56 -4.69
C VAL A 37 9.41 -5.85 -5.52
N GLY A 38 9.73 -4.66 -6.01
CA GLY A 38 8.80 -3.93 -6.84
C GLY A 38 9.43 -2.98 -7.82
N LEU A 39 8.58 -2.48 -8.69
CA LEU A 39 8.92 -1.53 -9.72
C LEU A 39 8.08 -0.27 -9.51
N ALA A 40 8.76 0.86 -9.49
CA ALA A 40 8.14 2.18 -9.43
C ALA A 40 8.48 2.98 -10.68
N TYR A 41 7.48 3.61 -11.28
CA TYR A 41 7.64 4.49 -12.43
C TYR A 41 6.85 5.77 -12.21
N GLN A 42 7.48 6.92 -12.43
CA GLN A 42 6.85 8.23 -12.38
C GLN A 42 7.24 9.02 -13.62
N ASN A 43 6.28 9.71 -14.21
CA ASN A 43 6.51 10.60 -15.34
C ASN A 43 5.65 11.87 -15.24
N PHE A 44 6.24 13.00 -15.64
CA PHE A 44 5.54 14.27 -15.78
C PHE A 44 4.90 14.38 -17.17
N PHE A 45 3.71 14.97 -17.21
CA PHE A 45 2.97 15.25 -18.44
C PHE A 45 2.16 16.54 -18.28
N ALA A 46 1.70 17.11 -19.40
CA ALA A 46 0.95 18.37 -19.40
C ALA A 46 1.63 19.49 -18.56
N GLY A 47 2.96 19.54 -18.60
CA GLY A 47 3.82 20.52 -17.92
C GLY A 47 4.01 20.31 -16.42
N ARG A 48 2.91 20.14 -15.66
CA ARG A 48 2.94 20.08 -14.19
C ARG A 48 2.18 18.91 -13.59
N PHE A 49 1.45 18.15 -14.38
CA PHE A 49 0.85 16.91 -13.88
C PHE A 49 1.89 15.81 -13.86
N TYR A 50 1.74 14.87 -12.95
CA TYR A 50 2.54 13.65 -12.95
C TYR A 50 1.67 12.43 -12.65
N GLY A 51 2.06 11.32 -13.25
CA GLY A 51 1.52 10.01 -12.95
C GLY A 51 2.62 9.15 -12.36
N ALA A 52 2.31 8.41 -11.30
CA ALA A 52 3.19 7.40 -10.74
C ALA A 52 2.47 6.05 -10.65
N PHE A 53 3.21 4.96 -10.81
CA PHE A 53 2.72 3.60 -10.70
C PHE A 53 3.73 2.76 -9.93
N HIS A 54 3.23 1.97 -8.99
CA HIS A 54 3.99 1.00 -8.21
C HIS A 54 3.36 -0.38 -8.37
N ALA A 55 4.20 -1.39 -8.63
CA ALA A 55 3.82 -2.79 -8.57
C ALA A 55 4.82 -3.53 -7.67
N LEU A 56 4.33 -4.07 -6.55
CA LEU A 56 5.13 -4.83 -5.60
C LEU A 56 4.63 -6.27 -5.54
N TRP A 57 5.52 -7.22 -5.76
CA TRP A 57 5.27 -8.62 -5.45
C TRP A 57 5.87 -8.95 -4.08
N MET A 58 5.04 -9.49 -3.18
CA MET A 58 5.44 -9.79 -1.81
C MET A 58 5.14 -11.23 -1.46
N ASN A 59 6.10 -11.87 -0.79
CA ASN A 59 5.89 -13.10 -0.04
C ASN A 59 5.47 -12.72 1.38
N GLN A 60 4.47 -13.43 1.92
CA GLN A 60 3.86 -13.14 3.21
C GLN A 60 3.96 -14.35 4.13
N ASP A 61 4.32 -14.09 5.37
CA ASP A 61 4.28 -15.04 6.48
C ASP A 61 3.15 -14.62 7.43
N TYR A 62 2.18 -15.51 7.63
CA TYR A 62 1.05 -15.31 8.54
C TYR A 62 1.42 -15.89 9.90
N VAL A 63 1.45 -15.03 10.92
CA VAL A 63 1.94 -15.39 12.25
C VAL A 63 0.82 -15.20 13.27
N GLY A 64 0.59 -16.24 14.08
CA GLY A 64 -0.42 -16.26 15.14
C GLY A 64 -0.05 -15.42 16.36
N THR A 65 -0.84 -15.55 17.42
CA THR A 65 -0.67 -14.78 18.66
C THR A 65 0.41 -15.33 19.58
N ALA A 66 0.83 -16.59 19.40
CA ALA A 66 1.94 -17.20 20.12
C ALA A 66 3.25 -17.15 19.31
N ASP A 67 3.33 -16.25 18.32
CA ASP A 67 4.46 -16.09 17.38
C ASP A 67 4.78 -17.35 16.54
N GLU A 68 3.81 -18.24 16.39
CA GLU A 68 3.85 -19.40 15.53
C GLU A 68 3.53 -19.05 14.07
N GLU A 69 4.27 -19.64 13.13
CA GLU A 69 3.95 -19.54 11.70
C GLU A 69 2.72 -20.41 11.40
N LEU A 70 1.67 -19.78 10.88
CA LEU A 70 0.40 -20.43 10.53
C LEU A 70 0.39 -20.89 9.08
N SER A 71 0.88 -20.03 8.18
CA SER A 71 0.95 -20.28 6.74
C SER A 71 1.80 -19.23 6.03
N THR A 72 2.04 -19.46 4.75
CA THR A 72 2.70 -18.51 3.85
C THR A 72 1.81 -18.21 2.64
N GLY A 73 2.03 -17.06 1.99
CA GLY A 73 1.32 -16.71 0.77
C GLY A 73 1.98 -15.60 -0.03
N HIS A 74 1.23 -15.10 -1.01
CA HIS A 74 1.69 -14.06 -1.92
C HIS A 74 0.68 -12.93 -2.04
N GLN A 75 1.22 -11.72 -2.19
CA GLN A 75 0.45 -10.51 -2.45
C GLN A 75 1.03 -9.74 -3.63
N LEU A 76 0.13 -9.26 -4.50
CA LEU A 76 0.43 -8.23 -5.49
C LEU A 76 -0.19 -6.92 -5.01
N PHE A 77 0.66 -5.92 -4.78
CA PHE A 77 0.26 -4.56 -4.43
C PHE A 77 0.43 -3.67 -5.66
N LEU A 78 -0.65 -3.05 -6.12
CA LEU A 78 -0.63 -2.11 -7.24
C LEU A 78 -1.11 -0.75 -6.76
N THR A 79 -0.36 0.31 -7.05
CA THR A 79 -0.82 1.68 -6.79
C THR A 79 -0.60 2.55 -8.01
N GLY A 80 -1.65 3.24 -8.45
CA GLY A 80 -1.56 4.33 -9.41
C GLY A 80 -1.80 5.66 -8.69
N ARG A 81 -0.99 6.66 -8.99
CA ARG A 81 -1.11 8.02 -8.43
C ARG A 81 -1.15 9.05 -9.55
N LEU A 82 -2.02 10.03 -9.37
CA LEU A 82 -2.09 11.23 -10.18
C LEU A 82 -1.89 12.44 -9.28
N GLY A 83 -0.94 13.32 -9.62
CA GLY A 83 -0.68 14.52 -8.86
C GLY A 83 -0.34 15.72 -9.72
N TYR A 84 -0.24 16.87 -9.07
CA TYR A 84 0.11 18.14 -9.70
C TYR A 84 1.25 18.79 -8.93
N HIS A 85 2.29 19.19 -9.66
CA HIS A 85 3.45 19.85 -9.11
C HIS A 85 3.25 21.37 -9.05
N TRP A 86 3.14 21.87 -7.83
CA TRP A 86 3.00 23.28 -7.52
C TRP A 86 4.32 23.84 -6.98
N ALA A 87 5.06 24.55 -7.84
CA ALA A 87 6.25 25.30 -7.43
C ALA A 87 5.90 26.49 -6.53
N LEU A 88 6.55 26.56 -5.37
CA LEU A 88 6.49 27.65 -4.39
C LEU A 88 7.82 28.44 -4.45
N GLY A 89 7.87 29.40 -5.36
CA GLY A 89 9.10 30.15 -5.63
C GLY A 89 10.13 29.30 -6.41
N LYS A 90 11.41 29.48 -6.09
CA LYS A 90 12.52 28.82 -6.82
C LYS A 90 12.96 27.49 -6.23
N SER A 91 12.65 27.25 -4.95
CA SER A 91 13.29 26.17 -4.20
C SER A 91 12.32 25.25 -3.49
N PHE A 92 11.05 25.59 -3.35
CA PHE A 92 10.08 24.72 -2.67
C PHE A 92 8.98 24.29 -3.64
N PHE A 93 8.33 23.17 -3.32
CA PHE A 93 7.15 22.73 -4.05
C PHE A 93 6.19 21.92 -3.18
N LEU A 94 4.93 21.88 -3.61
CA LEU A 94 3.88 21.00 -3.10
C LEU A 94 3.36 20.12 -4.23
N GLU A 95 3.08 18.86 -3.90
CA GLU A 95 2.50 17.88 -4.83
C GLU A 95 1.25 17.26 -4.22
N PRO A 96 0.10 17.96 -4.27
CA PRO A 96 -1.18 17.33 -4.03
C PRO A 96 -1.41 16.22 -5.07
N SER A 97 -1.96 15.11 -4.60
CA SER A 97 -2.18 13.92 -5.40
C SER A 97 -3.34 13.09 -4.87
N ALA A 98 -3.86 12.23 -5.72
CA ALA A 98 -4.75 11.15 -5.33
C ALA A 98 -4.14 9.83 -5.83
N ALA A 99 -4.20 8.81 -5.00
CA ALA A 99 -3.75 7.47 -5.34
C ALA A 99 -4.92 6.48 -5.26
N VAL A 100 -4.89 5.48 -6.14
CA VAL A 100 -5.72 4.29 -6.07
C VAL A 100 -4.80 3.11 -5.86
N THR A 101 -4.97 2.43 -4.75
CA THR A 101 -4.24 1.21 -4.40
C THR A 101 -5.18 0.02 -4.55
N HIS A 102 -4.70 -1.08 -5.11
CA HIS A 102 -5.45 -2.32 -5.31
C HIS A 102 -4.59 -3.53 -4.96
N TRP A 103 -5.20 -4.52 -4.33
CA TRP A 103 -4.58 -5.78 -3.94
C TRP A 103 -5.23 -6.95 -4.70
N PRO A 104 -4.95 -7.11 -6.01
CA PRO A 104 -5.59 -8.12 -6.85
C PRO A 104 -5.20 -9.55 -6.49
N VAL A 105 -4.05 -9.74 -5.83
CA VAL A 105 -3.58 -11.05 -5.36
C VAL A 105 -3.30 -10.90 -3.88
N ASN A 106 -3.92 -11.75 -3.08
CA ASN A 106 -3.66 -11.91 -1.64
C ASN A 106 -4.03 -13.35 -1.29
N THR A 107 -3.05 -14.20 -1.02
CA THR A 107 -3.23 -15.66 -0.97
C THR A 107 -2.61 -16.24 0.28
N GLY A 108 -2.98 -17.49 0.61
CA GLY A 108 -2.39 -18.23 1.73
C GLY A 108 -2.86 -17.76 3.12
N LEU A 109 -3.89 -16.92 3.20
CA LEU A 109 -4.45 -16.47 4.48
C LEU A 109 -5.03 -17.67 5.24
N PRO A 110 -4.73 -17.85 6.53
CA PRO A 110 -5.47 -18.76 7.40
C PRO A 110 -6.95 -18.37 7.46
N ALA A 111 -7.85 -19.32 7.74
CA ALA A 111 -9.29 -19.07 7.79
C ALA A 111 -9.66 -17.86 8.69
N SER A 112 -9.03 -17.75 9.86
CA SER A 112 -9.27 -16.66 10.81
C SER A 112 -8.82 -15.27 10.31
N PHE A 113 -7.89 -15.23 9.36
CA PHE A 113 -7.46 -14.00 8.68
C PHE A 113 -8.38 -13.72 7.50
N GLN A 114 -8.68 -14.75 6.69
CA GLN A 114 -9.55 -14.65 5.52
C GLN A 114 -10.92 -14.07 5.88
N GLU A 115 -11.52 -14.52 6.99
CA GLU A 115 -12.81 -13.99 7.47
C GLU A 115 -12.82 -12.48 7.72
N ARG A 116 -11.67 -11.88 8.11
CA ARG A 116 -11.53 -10.44 8.31
C ARG A 116 -11.23 -9.74 7.00
N GLU A 117 -10.37 -10.34 6.19
CA GLU A 117 -9.97 -9.86 4.87
C GLU A 117 -11.17 -9.74 3.91
N ASP A 118 -12.11 -10.68 3.94
CA ASP A 118 -13.30 -10.70 3.07
C ASP A 118 -14.32 -9.59 3.39
N ARG A 119 -14.23 -9.00 4.58
CA ARG A 119 -15.11 -7.90 5.00
C ARG A 119 -14.62 -6.54 4.53
N GLN A 120 -13.40 -6.47 4.00
CA GLN A 120 -12.73 -5.23 3.67
C GLN A 120 -12.58 -5.08 2.16
N PRO A 121 -12.62 -3.84 1.64
CA PRO A 121 -12.42 -3.60 0.22
C PRO A 121 -11.01 -4.01 -0.21
N LYS A 122 -10.88 -4.48 -1.45
CA LYS A 122 -9.57 -4.83 -2.05
C LYS A 122 -8.85 -3.64 -2.65
N PHE A 123 -9.40 -2.44 -2.47
CA PHE A 123 -8.83 -1.20 -2.96
C PHE A 123 -8.98 -0.07 -1.93
N ALA A 124 -8.12 0.94 -2.05
CA ALA A 124 -8.17 2.18 -1.29
C ALA A 124 -7.97 3.37 -2.22
N VAL A 125 -8.63 4.49 -1.90
CA VAL A 125 -8.38 5.77 -2.55
C VAL A 125 -7.85 6.73 -1.50
N GLU A 126 -6.64 7.26 -1.73
CA GLU A 126 -5.89 8.00 -0.72
C GLU A 126 -5.50 9.38 -1.26
N PRO A 127 -5.87 10.49 -0.57
CA PRO A 127 -5.26 11.77 -0.84
C PRO A 127 -3.80 11.75 -0.38
N GLY A 128 -2.92 12.38 -1.14
CA GLY A 128 -1.51 12.52 -0.81
C GLY A 128 -1.06 13.96 -1.00
N LEU A 129 -0.13 14.40 -0.16
CA LEU A 129 0.54 15.69 -0.29
C LEU A 129 2.03 15.49 -0.03
N HIS A 130 2.86 15.72 -1.04
CA HIS A 130 4.30 15.75 -0.85
C HIS A 130 4.75 17.21 -0.77
N PHE A 131 5.69 17.48 0.12
CA PHE A 131 6.41 18.74 0.18
C PHE A 131 7.87 18.44 -0.11
N GLY A 132 8.50 19.26 -0.94
CA GLY A 132 9.89 19.06 -1.32
C GLY A 132 10.64 20.36 -1.53
N PHE A 133 11.95 20.20 -1.63
CA PHE A 133 12.92 21.27 -1.82
C PHE A 133 13.87 20.92 -2.96
N VAL A 134 14.16 21.91 -3.80
CA VAL A 134 15.13 21.84 -4.89
C VAL A 134 16.34 22.71 -4.51
N PHE A 135 17.51 22.08 -4.45
CA PHE A 135 18.80 22.70 -4.16
C PHE A 135 19.55 23.09 -5.43
#